data_AF-A0A4U0YYE2-F1
#
_entry.id   AF-A0A4U0YYE2-F1
#
_cell.length_a   1.000
_cell.length_b   1.000
_cell.length_c   1.000
_cell.angle_alpha   90.00
_cell.angle_beta   90.00
_cell.angle_gamma   90.00
#
_symmetry.space_group_name_H-M   'P 1'
#
loop_
_entity.id
_entity.type
_entity.pdbx_description
1 polymer ?
#
loop_
_entity_poly.entity_id
_entity_poly.type
_entity_poly.pdbx_seq_one_letter_code
_entity_poly.pdbx_strand_id
1 'polypeptide(L)' 'MPMIDINTPDWAEVQLAQDEVWQVRAGLVLTSVEPIVEDDQGIELPAGGSRTFRAGQTVRYRRAQSGRNRICREAL' A
#
# COMPACT_ATOMS: atom_id res chain seq x y z
N MET A 1 -3.85 -15.23 1.80
CA MET A 1 -3.36 -13.84 1.58
C MET A 1 -4.30 -12.87 2.29
N PRO A 2 -3.82 -12.10 3.28
CA PRO A 2 -4.66 -11.09 3.93
C PRO A 2 -5.05 -9.97 2.96
N MET A 3 -6.29 -9.52 3.09
CA MET A 3 -6.86 -8.40 2.34
C MET A 3 -6.94 -7.16 3.23
N ILE A 4 -6.60 -6.00 2.68
CA ILE A 4 -6.78 -4.69 3.31
C ILE A 4 -7.78 -3.88 2.48
N ASP A 5 -8.87 -3.44 3.11
CA ASP A 5 -9.78 -2.43 2.56
C ASP A 5 -9.32 -1.04 3.04
N ILE A 6 -8.97 -0.16 2.10
CA ILE A 6 -8.42 1.17 2.41
C ILE A 6 -9.52 2.21 2.23
N ASN A 7 -10.08 2.65 3.35
CA ASN A 7 -11.24 3.55 3.37
C ASN A 7 -10.90 5.00 3.73
N THR A 8 -9.65 5.27 4.15
CA THR A 8 -9.19 6.61 4.56
C THR A 8 -8.19 7.20 3.55
N PRO A 9 -8.21 8.53 3.30
CA PRO A 9 -7.14 9.26 2.61
C PRO A 9 -5.92 9.52 3.51
N ASP A 10 -5.98 9.17 4.79
CA ASP A 10 -4.83 9.28 5.69
C ASP A 10 -3.87 8.10 5.47
N TRP A 11 -2.59 8.34 5.73
CA TRP A 11 -1.57 7.30 5.66
C TRP A 11 -1.73 6.29 6.80
N ALA A 12 -1.94 5.04 6.44
CA ALA A 12 -1.75 3.90 7.32
C ALA A 12 -0.34 3.34 7.14
N GLU A 13 0.22 2.73 8.17
CA GLU A 13 1.56 2.14 8.11
C GLU A 13 1.58 0.70 8.63
N VAL A 14 2.52 -0.09 8.11
CA VAL A 14 2.79 -1.44 8.58
C VAL A 14 4.27 -1.76 8.46
N GLN A 15 4.82 -2.26 9.57
CA GLN A 15 6.18 -2.79 9.60
C GLN A 15 6.18 -4.24 9.06
N LEU A 16 7.00 -4.50 8.05
CA LEU A 16 7.09 -5.83 7.45
C LEU A 16 8.09 -6.71 8.21
N ALA A 17 7.65 -7.91 8.59
CA ALA A 17 8.50 -8.91 9.24
C ALA A 17 9.23 -9.82 8.22
N GLN A 18 8.74 -9.88 6.99
CA GLN A 18 9.28 -10.68 5.89
C GLN A 18 9.04 -9.94 4.57
N ASP A 19 9.60 -10.44 3.47
CA ASP A 19 9.32 -9.89 2.14
C ASP A 19 7.84 -10.11 1.81
N GLU A 20 7.20 -9.10 1.22
CA GLU A 20 5.80 -9.18 0.81
C GLU A 20 5.59 -8.63 -0.60
N VAL A 21 4.73 -9.28 -1.37
CA VAL A 21 4.14 -8.72 -2.59
C VAL A 21 2.78 -8.14 -2.24
N TRP A 22 2.60 -6.87 -2.56
CA TRP A 22 1.35 -6.16 -2.40
C TRP A 22 0.75 -5.93 -3.77
N GLN A 23 -0.47 -6.41 -3.99
CA GLN A 23 -1.16 -6.22 -5.25
C GLN A 23 -2.51 -5.55 -5.03
N VAL A 24 -2.74 -4.46 -5.75
CA VAL A 24 -3.98 -3.69 -5.67
C VAL A 24 -5.08 -4.47 -6.40
N ARG A 25 -6.14 -4.80 -5.68
CA ARG A 25 -7.30 -5.55 -6.21
C ARG A 25 -8.41 -4.62 -6.71
N ALA A 26 -8.47 -3.38 -6.23
CA ALA A 26 -9.44 -2.38 -6.65
C ALA A 26 -8.93 -0.97 -6.34
N GLY A 27 -9.31 -0.01 -7.17
CA GLY A 27 -9.02 1.42 -6.97
C GLY A 27 -7.59 1.82 -7.35
N LEU A 28 -7.11 2.90 -6.72
CA LEU A 28 -5.78 3.47 -6.88
C LEU A 28 -5.22 3.75 -5.47
N VAL A 29 -4.06 3.15 -5.18
CA VAL A 29 -3.41 3.24 -3.88
C VAL A 29 -2.10 3.98 -4.03
N LEU A 30 -1.80 4.90 -3.11
CA LEU A 30 -0.46 5.45 -2.95
C LEU A 30 0.31 4.62 -1.93
N THR A 31 1.55 4.26 -2.24
CA THR A 31 2.46 3.54 -1.33
C THR A 31 3.80 4.22 -1.20
N SER A 32 4.39 4.20 -0.01
CA SER A 32 5.75 4.69 0.24
C SER A 32 6.46 3.81 1.26
N VAL A 33 7.79 3.81 1.22
CA VAL A 33 8.66 3.26 2.27
C VAL A 33 9.49 4.35 2.97
N GLU A 34 9.43 5.57 2.46
CA GLU A 34 10.08 6.73 3.05
C GLU A 34 9.16 7.36 4.11
N PRO A 35 9.71 8.08 5.10
CA PRO A 35 8.91 8.95 5.96
C PRO A 35 8.12 9.93 5.09
N ILE A 36 6.81 9.99 5.25
CA ILE A 36 5.97 10.94 4.51
C ILE A 36 6.20 12.34 5.09
N VAL A 37 6.60 13.28 4.23
CA VAL A 37 6.76 14.70 4.60
C VAL A 37 5.60 15.53 4.05
N GLU A 38 5.02 15.12 2.92
CA GLU A 38 3.89 15.78 2.25
C GLU A 38 2.87 14.75 1.74
N ASP A 39 1.63 15.17 1.55
CA ASP A 39 0.53 14.26 1.21
C ASP A 39 0.72 13.55 -0.14
N ASP A 40 1.23 14.24 -1.15
CA ASP A 40 1.42 13.71 -2.51
C ASP A 40 2.68 12.82 -2.67
N GLN A 41 3.42 12.59 -1.60
CA GLN A 41 4.59 11.71 -1.63
C GLN A 41 4.17 10.24 -1.61
N GLY A 42 4.20 9.59 -2.78
CA GLY A 42 3.96 8.15 -2.88
C GLY A 42 4.04 7.65 -4.31
N ILE A 43 4.19 6.34 -4.44
CA ILE A 43 4.09 5.65 -5.73
C ILE A 43 2.66 5.16 -5.89
N GLU A 44 2.03 5.62 -6.96
CA GLU A 44 0.71 5.18 -7.39
C GLU A 44 0.74 3.73 -7.87
N LEU A 45 -0.15 2.93 -7.31
CA LEU A 45 -0.40 1.55 -7.71
C LEU A 45 -1.87 1.42 -8.14
N PRO A 46 -2.15 1.39 -9.46
CA PRO A 46 -3.50 1.18 -9.95
C PRO A 46 -3.94 -0.28 -9.74
N ALA A 47 -5.24 -0.54 -9.84
CA ALA A 47 -5.79 -1.88 -9.79
C ALA A 47 -5.07 -2.84 -10.77
N GLY A 48 -4.73 -4.03 -10.29
CA GLY A 48 -3.91 -5.02 -10.98
C GLY A 48 -2.41 -4.85 -10.74
N GLY A 49 -1.95 -3.63 -10.45
CA GLY A 49 -0.55 -3.32 -10.14
C GLY A 49 -0.08 -4.00 -8.87
N SER A 50 1.18 -4.46 -8.89
CA SER A 50 1.85 -5.05 -7.74
C SER A 50 3.20 -4.39 -7.47
N ARG A 51 3.63 -4.48 -6.22
CA ARG A 51 4.96 -4.06 -5.79
C ARG A 51 5.47 -5.00 -4.71
N THR A 52 6.76 -5.34 -4.81
CA THR A 52 7.47 -6.09 -3.78
C THR A 52 8.07 -5.13 -2.77
N PHE A 53 7.85 -5.41 -1.50
CA PHE A 53 8.46 -4.73 -0.37
C PHE A 53 9.32 -5.73 0.42
N ARG A 54 10.38 -5.23 1.03
CA ARG A 54 11.37 -6.05 1.73
C ARG A 54 11.12 -6.10 3.22
N ALA A 55 11.52 -7.20 3.85
CA ALA A 55 11.55 -7.36 5.29
C ALA A 55 12.28 -6.19 5.96
N GLY A 56 11.78 -5.74 7.11
CA GLY A 56 12.35 -4.61 7.83
C GLY A 56 11.91 -3.23 7.33
N GLN A 57 11.16 -3.12 6.23
CA GLN A 57 10.60 -1.84 5.78
C GLN A 57 9.29 -1.49 6.52
N THR A 58 9.09 -0.21 6.81
CA THR A 58 7.78 0.34 7.15
C THR A 58 7.08 0.77 5.86
N VAL A 59 6.06 0.03 5.43
CA VAL A 59 5.26 0.38 4.26
C VAL A 59 4.10 1.27 4.69
N ARG A 60 4.01 2.43 4.06
CA ARG A 60 2.92 3.39 4.20
C ARG A 60 2.00 3.27 3.01
N TYR A 61 0.70 3.31 3.24
CA TYR A 61 -0.31 3.20 2.20
C TYR A 61 -1.56 4.03 2.51
N ARG A 62 -2.20 4.55 1.46
CA ARG A 62 -3.48 5.25 1.55
C ARG A 62 -4.27 5.13 0.26
N ARG A 63 -5.56 5.52 0.27
CA ARG A 63 -6.31 5.67 -0.98
C ARG A 63 -5.83 6.92 -1.70
N ALA A 64 -5.59 6.83 -3.00
CA ALA A 64 -5.30 7.99 -3.85
C ALA A 64 -6.58 8.68 -4.32
N GLN A 65 -7.68 7.92 -4.42
CA GLN A 65 -8.97 8.41 -4.88
C GLN A 65 -10.12 7.90 -4.02
N SER A 66 -11.23 8.66 -4.03
CA SER A 66 -12.49 8.24 -3.42
C SER A 66 -13.02 6.95 -4.08
N GLY A 67 -13.68 6.12 -3.30
CA GLY A 67 -14.19 4.81 -3.74
C GLY A 67 -13.51 3.64 -3.04
N ARG A 68 -13.75 2.44 -3.57
CA ARG A 68 -13.27 1.19 -2.97
C ARG A 68 -11.82 0.93 -3.39
N ASN A 69 -10.91 0.92 -2.41
CA ASN A 69 -9.51 0.62 -2.62
C ASN A 69 -9.13 -0.63 -1.82
N ARG A 70 -8.45 -1.59 -2.46
CA ARG A 70 -8.12 -2.88 -1.84
C ARG A 70 -6.72 -3.33 -2.18
N ILE A 71 -5.99 -3.83 -1.19
CA ILE A 71 -4.69 -4.48 -1.37
C ILE A 71 -4.78 -5.92 -0.89
N CYS A 72 -4.21 -6.84 -1.67
CA CYS A 72 -3.89 -8.19 -1.26
C CYS A 72 -2.40 -8.25 -0.89
N ARG A 73 -2.09 -8.74 0.30
CA ARG A 73 -0.70 -8.94 0.76
C ARG A 73 -0.35 -10.42 0.70
N GLU A 74 0.80 -10.73 0.13
CA GLU A 74 1.32 -12.09 0.01
C GLU A 74 2.75 -12.14 0.54
N ALA A 75 3.01 -13.06 1.46
CA ALA A 75 4.34 -13.32 2.00
C ALA A 75 5.20 -14.08 0.98
N LEU A 76 6.48 -13.71 0.85
CA LEU A 76 7.47 -14.43 0.07
C LEU A 76 8.39 -15.30 0.93
#